data_AF-A0A2J6PDD5-F1
#
_entry.id   AF-A0A2J6PDD5-F1
#
_cell.length_a   1.000
_cell.length_b   1.000
_cell.length_c   1.000
_cell.angle_alpha   90.00
_cell.angle_beta   90.00
_cell.angle_gamma   90.00
#
_symmetry.space_group_name_H-M   'P 1'
#
loop_
_entity.id
_entity.type
_entity.pdbx_description
1 polymer ?
#
loop_
_entity_poly.entity_id
_entity_poly.type
_entity_poly.pdbx_seq_one_letter_code
_entity_poly.pdbx_strand_id
1 'polypeptide(L)'
;MWEAGRPIAGAFFFWQMMLMIIHIAHGILDRKAKDVDILVGVETLAILDDAIINMRKGFHRDRDGTIKWDKCDSQQHKLFEVTVELVEIGGRFVPRVPEVVGFEEGYIITLPELLRLRASTLVERGDMSDHIDFVLLLSLARERAAKLPHLGEEELGLMIEAVEMCEGSRDTDKLFMDVLGLFELGGARYENWIVWAQSLKVF
;
A
#
# COMPACT_ATOMS: atom_id res chain seq x y z
N MET A 1 4.33 -13.90 18.87
CA MET A 1 5.54 -14.11 19.66
C MET A 1 6.63 -14.50 18.67
N TRP A 2 7.54 -13.59 18.35
CA TRP A 2 8.63 -13.83 17.41
C TRP A 2 9.71 -14.64 18.13
N GLU A 3 10.02 -15.84 17.65
CA GLU A 3 11.15 -16.64 18.14
C GLU A 3 12.38 -16.39 17.27
N ALA A 4 13.41 -15.79 17.87
CA ALA A 4 14.72 -15.61 17.30
C ALA A 4 15.43 -16.95 17.14
N GLY A 5 16.03 -17.20 15.97
CA GLY A 5 17.07 -18.22 15.84
C GLY A 5 16.84 -19.34 14.82
N ARG A 6 16.31 -19.05 13.62
CA ARG A 6 16.51 -19.97 12.48
C ARG A 6 17.47 -19.38 11.43
N PRO A 7 18.35 -20.22 10.84
CA PRO A 7 19.44 -19.77 10.01
C PRO A 7 18.93 -19.21 8.67
N ILE A 8 19.70 -18.26 8.17
CA ILE A 8 19.58 -17.51 6.91
C ILE A 8 19.66 -18.48 5.71
N ALA A 9 18.59 -19.23 5.48
CA ALA A 9 18.41 -20.10 4.31
C ALA A 9 17.32 -19.59 3.36
N GLY A 10 16.63 -18.50 3.72
CA GLY A 10 15.58 -17.85 2.91
C GLY A 10 16.07 -16.64 2.10
N ALA A 11 17.38 -16.49 1.89
CA ALA A 11 17.97 -15.34 1.18
C ALA A 11 18.30 -15.63 -0.31
N PHE A 12 17.69 -16.68 -0.86
CA PHE A 12 17.80 -17.07 -2.27
C PHE A 12 16.42 -16.95 -2.90
N PHE A 13 16.28 -15.98 -3.82
CA PHE A 13 15.10 -15.61 -4.63
C PHE A 13 14.19 -14.45 -4.15
N PHE A 14 14.82 -13.41 -3.60
CA PHE A 14 14.29 -12.04 -3.48
C PHE A 14 13.91 -11.40 -4.84
N TRP A 15 12.82 -11.82 -5.50
CA TRP A 15 12.53 -11.43 -6.88
C TRP A 15 11.03 -11.34 -7.24
N GLN A 16 10.31 -10.32 -6.74
CA GLN A 16 9.46 -9.46 -7.60
C GLN A 16 8.97 -8.21 -6.84
N MET A 17 9.62 -7.08 -7.18
CA MET A 17 9.26 -5.66 -7.04
C MET A 17 7.88 -5.29 -6.49
N MET A 18 7.80 -4.34 -5.57
CA MET A 18 6.57 -3.96 -4.85
C MET A 18 6.11 -2.49 -5.04
N LEU A 19 5.80 -2.06 -6.27
CA LEU A 19 4.70 -1.10 -6.55
C LEU A 19 3.65 -1.81 -7.42
N MET A 20 3.55 -3.08 -7.09
CA MET A 20 3.08 -4.20 -7.86
C MET A 20 1.87 -4.83 -7.18
N ILE A 21 1.53 -4.41 -5.95
CA ILE A 21 0.45 -5.01 -5.19
C ILE A 21 -0.89 -4.78 -5.91
N ILE A 22 -1.13 -3.59 -6.48
CA ILE A 22 -2.32 -3.34 -7.30
C ILE A 22 -2.27 -4.12 -8.62
N HIS A 23 -1.13 -4.08 -9.33
CA HIS A 23 -1.00 -4.60 -10.70
C HIS A 23 -0.86 -6.12 -10.79
N ILE A 24 0.05 -6.73 -10.02
CA ILE A 24 0.36 -8.16 -10.11
C ILE A 24 -0.37 -8.95 -9.02
N ALA A 25 -0.48 -8.43 -7.79
CA ALA A 25 -1.22 -9.15 -6.74
C ALA A 25 -2.73 -8.94 -6.81
N HIS A 26 -3.18 -7.82 -7.38
CA HIS A 26 -4.60 -7.50 -7.49
C HIS A 26 -5.12 -7.31 -8.93
N GLY A 27 -4.28 -7.50 -9.95
CA GLY A 27 -4.72 -7.76 -11.33
C GLY A 27 -5.19 -6.54 -12.13
N ILE A 28 -4.82 -5.31 -11.76
CA ILE A 28 -5.12 -4.12 -12.56
C ILE A 28 -4.04 -4.00 -13.66
N LEU A 29 -4.37 -4.30 -14.92
CA LEU A 29 -3.39 -4.52 -15.99
C LEU A 29 -2.96 -3.28 -16.80
N ASP A 30 -3.59 -2.11 -16.60
CA ASP A 30 -3.49 -1.00 -17.58
C ASP A 30 -2.47 0.11 -17.25
N ARG A 31 -1.64 -0.02 -16.19
CA ARG A 31 -0.56 0.95 -15.90
C ARG A 31 0.78 0.26 -15.68
N LYS A 32 1.86 0.81 -16.25
CA LYS A 32 3.24 0.34 -15.99
C LYS A 32 3.79 1.11 -14.80
N ALA A 33 3.87 0.47 -13.63
CA ALA A 33 4.55 1.01 -12.47
C ALA A 33 6.08 0.99 -12.69
N LYS A 34 6.78 2.05 -12.27
CA LYS A 34 8.23 2.23 -12.44
C LYS A 34 9.02 2.17 -11.14
N ASP A 35 8.34 2.32 -10.01
CA ASP A 35 8.94 2.39 -8.70
C ASP A 35 8.48 1.17 -7.88
N VAL A 36 8.98 1.02 -6.65
CA VAL A 36 8.75 -0.07 -5.68
C VAL A 36 8.84 0.50 -4.28
N ASP A 37 7.75 0.43 -3.52
CA ASP A 37 7.71 0.85 -2.13
C ASP A 37 7.91 -0.36 -1.21
N ILE A 38 9.02 -0.40 -0.47
CA ILE A 38 9.28 -1.43 0.54
C ILE A 38 9.04 -0.83 1.91
N LEU A 39 8.07 -1.39 2.63
CA LEU A 39 7.89 -1.06 4.04
C LEU A 39 9.02 -1.67 4.86
N VAL A 40 9.80 -0.83 5.53
CA VAL A 40 10.99 -1.25 6.26
C VAL A 40 10.90 -0.88 7.73
N GLY A 41 11.30 -1.83 8.58
CA GLY A 41 11.79 -1.51 9.92
C GLY A 41 13.28 -1.15 9.87
N VAL A 42 13.80 -0.51 10.91
CA VAL A 42 15.20 -0.03 11.00
C VAL A 42 16.23 -1.12 10.65
N GLU A 43 15.97 -2.37 11.01
CA GLU A 43 16.87 -3.50 10.74
C GLU A 43 16.95 -3.89 9.25
N THR A 44 15.92 -3.57 8.44
CA THR A 44 15.89 -3.89 7.01
C THR A 44 16.75 -2.94 6.18
N LEU A 45 16.97 -1.71 6.64
CA LEU A 45 17.91 -0.78 6.02
C LEU A 45 19.31 -1.37 5.95
N ALA A 46 19.78 -2.00 7.03
CA ALA A 46 21.08 -2.64 7.08
C ALA A 46 21.21 -3.81 6.08
N ILE A 47 20.13 -4.57 5.87
CA ILE A 47 20.11 -5.70 4.92
C ILE A 47 20.18 -5.20 3.48
N LEU A 48 19.44 -4.13 3.15
CA LEU A 48 19.44 -3.54 1.81
C LEU A 48 20.76 -2.84 1.51
N ASP A 49 21.33 -2.15 2.49
CA ASP A 49 22.66 -1.57 2.38
C ASP A 49 23.72 -2.63 2.09
N ASP A 50 23.69 -3.75 2.82
CA ASP A 50 24.56 -4.89 2.56
C ASP A 50 24.36 -5.45 1.15
N ALA A 51 23.11 -5.59 0.69
CA ALA A 51 22.82 -6.07 -0.66
C ALA A 51 23.38 -5.15 -1.75
N ILE A 52 23.30 -3.83 -1.56
CA ILE A 52 23.85 -2.81 -2.48
C ILE A 52 25.38 -2.83 -2.44
N ILE A 53 26.00 -2.83 -1.24
CA ILE A 53 27.45 -2.84 -1.05
C ILE A 53 28.07 -4.09 -1.67
N ASN A 54 27.42 -5.24 -1.49
CA ASN A 54 27.87 -6.53 -2.02
C ASN A 54 27.43 -6.76 -3.49
N MET A 55 26.88 -5.74 -4.16
CA MET A 55 26.42 -5.77 -5.55
C MET A 55 25.59 -7.02 -5.88
N ARG A 56 24.63 -7.35 -5.01
CA ARG A 56 23.67 -8.42 -5.30
C ARG A 56 22.99 -8.11 -6.63
N LYS A 57 22.83 -9.15 -7.47
CA LYS A 57 22.44 -9.01 -8.89
C LYS A 57 21.27 -8.04 -9.07
N GLY A 58 21.51 -6.98 -9.84
CA GLY A 58 20.53 -5.97 -10.23
C GLY A 58 20.51 -4.73 -9.34
N PHE A 59 20.84 -4.83 -8.05
CA PHE A 59 20.77 -3.68 -7.12
C PHE A 59 21.98 -2.76 -7.23
N HIS A 60 21.70 -1.45 -7.24
CA HIS A 60 22.73 -0.41 -7.21
C HIS A 60 22.16 0.92 -6.70
N ARG A 61 23.04 1.87 -6.40
CA ARG A 61 22.66 3.27 -6.16
C ARG A 61 22.94 4.09 -7.43
N ASP A 62 21.97 4.90 -7.82
CA ASP A 62 22.18 5.93 -8.85
C ASP A 62 22.92 7.15 -8.25
N ARG A 63 23.29 8.11 -9.08
CA ARG A 63 24.13 9.27 -8.72
C ARG A 63 23.50 10.17 -7.66
N ASP A 64 22.18 10.21 -7.61
CA ASP A 64 21.39 10.95 -6.62
C ASP A 64 21.22 10.19 -5.29
N GLY A 65 21.75 8.97 -5.18
CA GLY A 65 21.63 8.11 -4.02
C GLY A 65 20.38 7.21 -4.04
N THR A 66 19.53 7.35 -5.06
CA THR A 66 18.32 6.53 -5.22
C THR A 66 18.70 5.07 -5.44
N ILE A 67 18.01 4.16 -4.77
CA ILE A 67 18.23 2.73 -4.94
C ILE A 67 17.49 2.28 -6.21
N LYS A 68 18.21 1.57 -7.08
CA LYS A 68 17.71 1.06 -8.35
C LYS A 68 17.92 -0.44 -8.42
N TRP A 69 17.03 -1.09 -9.16
CA TRP A 69 17.18 -2.49 -9.51
C TRP A 69 16.97 -2.74 -10.99
N ASP A 70 17.91 -3.47 -11.60
CA ASP A 70 17.89 -3.82 -13.01
C ASP A 70 17.43 -5.25 -13.24
N LYS A 71 16.33 -5.40 -13.99
CA LYS A 71 16.03 -6.66 -14.65
C LYS A 71 16.95 -6.80 -15.84
N CYS A 72 17.86 -7.77 -15.80
CA CYS A 72 18.63 -8.17 -16.97
C CYS A 72 18.19 -9.53 -17.53
N ASP A 73 18.38 -9.72 -18.83
CA ASP A 73 18.23 -11.03 -19.48
C ASP A 73 19.41 -11.98 -19.17
N SER A 74 19.43 -13.16 -19.80
CA SER A 74 20.51 -14.14 -19.63
C SER A 74 21.87 -13.66 -20.18
N GLN A 75 21.87 -12.65 -21.05
CA GLN A 75 23.06 -12.03 -21.63
C GLN A 75 23.51 -10.78 -20.86
N GLN A 76 22.88 -10.50 -19.70
CA GLN A 76 23.12 -9.30 -18.87
C GLN A 76 22.72 -7.99 -19.57
N HIS A 77 21.89 -8.04 -20.61
CA HIS A 77 21.29 -6.83 -21.15
C HIS A 77 20.12 -6.39 -20.26
N LYS A 78 20.14 -5.11 -19.89
CA LYS A 78 19.08 -4.48 -19.12
C LYS A 78 17.78 -4.46 -19.92
N LEU A 79 16.76 -5.15 -19.40
CA LEU A 79 15.41 -5.18 -19.94
C LEU A 79 14.60 -3.99 -19.42
N PHE A 80 14.63 -3.75 -18.11
CA PHE A 80 14.00 -2.59 -17.48
C PHE A 80 14.66 -2.28 -16.13
N GLU A 81 14.48 -1.04 -15.68
CA GLU A 81 14.92 -0.52 -14.38
C GLU A 81 13.71 -0.27 -13.49
N VAL A 82 13.95 -0.36 -12.19
CA VAL A 82 12.97 -0.11 -11.15
C VAL A 82 13.59 0.76 -10.09
N THR A 83 12.88 1.81 -9.70
CA THR A 83 13.23 2.57 -8.49
C THR A 83 12.76 1.82 -7.26
N VAL A 84 13.61 1.73 -6.23
CA VAL A 84 13.26 1.14 -4.94
C VAL A 84 13.24 2.26 -3.91
N GLU A 85 12.05 2.54 -3.39
CA GLU A 85 11.80 3.47 -2.30
C GLU A 85 11.59 2.69 -1.00
N LEU A 86 12.23 3.16 0.07
CA LEU A 86 12.12 2.56 1.38
C LEU A 86 11.25 3.45 2.25
N VAL A 87 10.14 2.89 2.71
CA VAL A 87 9.13 3.61 3.50
C VAL A 87 9.19 3.09 4.92
N GLU A 88 9.52 3.98 5.86
CA GLU A 88 9.65 3.63 7.27
C GLU A 88 8.29 3.33 7.90
N ILE A 89 8.20 2.15 8.54
CA ILE A 89 7.05 1.79 9.38
C ILE A 89 7.12 2.58 10.70
N GLY A 90 6.00 3.16 11.11
CA GLY A 90 5.91 4.14 12.20
C GLY A 90 6.08 5.59 11.72
N GLY A 91 6.34 5.79 10.42
CA GLY A 91 6.39 7.11 9.80
C GLY A 91 5.01 7.68 9.46
N ARG A 92 5.00 8.90 8.92
CA ARG A 92 3.78 9.66 8.58
C ARG A 92 2.79 8.90 7.69
N PHE A 93 3.29 8.25 6.63
CA PHE A 93 2.45 7.54 5.66
C PHE A 93 2.10 6.11 6.09
N VAL A 94 2.88 5.51 6.99
CA VAL A 94 2.72 4.12 7.43
C VAL A 94 2.84 4.09 8.95
N PRO A 95 1.86 4.62 9.69
CA PRO A 95 1.97 4.84 11.14
C PRO A 95 2.01 3.54 11.94
N ARG A 96 1.57 2.42 11.35
CA ARG A 96 1.55 1.10 11.96
C ARG A 96 1.95 0.02 10.96
N VAL A 97 2.38 -1.13 11.49
CA VAL A 97 2.59 -2.35 10.69
C VAL A 97 1.25 -2.73 10.04
N PRO A 98 1.17 -2.79 8.70
CA PRO A 98 -0.05 -3.24 8.05
C PRO A 98 -0.19 -4.76 8.14
N GLU A 99 -1.43 -5.24 7.99
CA GLU A 99 -1.68 -6.63 7.69
C GLU A 99 -1.07 -7.00 6.34
N VAL A 100 -0.42 -8.16 6.29
CA VAL A 100 0.24 -8.68 5.10
C VAL A 100 -0.17 -10.11 4.84
N VAL A 101 -0.12 -10.52 3.57
CA VAL A 101 -0.27 -11.91 3.14
C VAL A 101 1.01 -12.38 2.48
N GLY A 102 1.30 -13.67 2.64
CA GLY A 102 2.43 -14.30 1.94
C GLY A 102 2.23 -14.20 0.43
N PHE A 103 3.27 -13.78 -0.28
CA PHE A 103 3.28 -13.69 -1.73
C PHE A 103 4.65 -14.14 -2.22
N GLU A 104 4.66 -15.28 -2.91
CA GLU A 104 5.89 -15.99 -3.28
C GLU A 104 6.80 -16.19 -2.06
N GLU A 105 7.98 -15.56 -2.05
CA GLU A 105 8.99 -15.65 -1.00
C GLU A 105 8.97 -14.45 -0.05
N GLY A 106 8.01 -13.55 -0.22
CA GLY A 106 7.87 -12.33 0.56
C GLY A 106 6.46 -12.16 1.10
N TYR A 107 6.18 -10.91 1.46
CA TYR A 107 4.90 -10.48 1.97
C TYR A 107 4.45 -9.24 1.21
N ILE A 108 3.15 -9.16 0.94
CA ILE A 108 2.52 -7.97 0.37
C ILE A 108 1.43 -7.49 1.32
N ILE A 109 1.22 -6.19 1.32
CA ILE A 109 0.11 -5.56 2.05
C ILE A 109 -1.22 -6.10 1.51
N THR A 110 -2.18 -6.34 2.41
CA THR A 110 -3.53 -6.76 2.01
C THR A 110 -4.27 -5.64 1.27
N LEU A 111 -5.26 -6.00 0.46
CA LEU A 111 -6.06 -5.02 -0.28
C LEU A 111 -6.71 -3.96 0.65
N PRO A 112 -7.32 -4.32 1.79
CA PRO A 112 -7.87 -3.32 2.72
C PRO A 112 -6.82 -2.37 3.31
N GLU A 113 -5.64 -2.88 3.67
CA GLU A 113 -4.56 -2.04 4.20
C GLU A 113 -3.97 -1.14 3.11
N LEU A 114 -3.85 -1.63 1.88
CA LEU A 114 -3.41 -0.83 0.74
C LEU A 114 -4.39 0.30 0.42
N LEU A 115 -5.69 0.00 0.49
CA LEU A 115 -6.75 1.01 0.36
C LEU A 115 -6.64 2.09 1.44
N ARG A 116 -6.42 1.70 2.70
CA ARG A 116 -6.21 2.61 3.83
C ARG A 116 -4.99 3.52 3.62
N LEU A 117 -3.86 2.94 3.23
CA LEU A 117 -2.64 3.70 2.96
C LEU A 117 -2.83 4.67 1.79
N ARG A 118 -3.56 4.25 0.74
CA ARG A 118 -3.84 5.12 -0.41
C ARG A 118 -4.76 6.29 -0.03
N ALA A 119 -5.73 6.10 0.86
CA ALA A 119 -6.55 7.21 1.35
C ALA A 119 -5.71 8.28 2.05
N SER A 120 -4.78 7.86 2.92
CA SER A 120 -3.85 8.79 3.58
C SER A 120 -2.98 9.54 2.57
N THR A 121 -2.38 8.85 1.59
CA THR A 121 -1.59 9.52 0.53
C THR A 121 -2.43 10.51 -0.27
N LEU A 122 -3.66 10.14 -0.62
CA LEU A 122 -4.58 11.01 -1.37
C LEU A 122 -4.90 12.28 -0.59
N VAL A 123 -5.26 12.17 0.69
CA VAL A 123 -5.55 13.34 1.54
C VAL A 123 -4.33 14.25 1.68
N GLU A 124 -3.14 13.67 1.82
CA GLU A 124 -1.93 14.48 2.02
C GLU A 124 -1.37 15.14 0.75
N ARG A 125 -1.49 14.49 -0.41
CA ARG A 125 -0.87 14.97 -1.66
C ARG A 125 -1.90 15.48 -2.67
N GLY A 126 -3.03 14.79 -2.83
CA GLY A 126 -4.10 15.17 -3.75
C GLY A 126 -3.76 15.00 -5.24
N ASP A 127 -2.76 14.18 -5.60
CA ASP A 127 -2.36 14.02 -7.00
C ASP A 127 -3.44 13.25 -7.78
N MET A 128 -3.62 13.60 -9.07
CA MET A 128 -4.61 12.94 -9.94
C MET A 128 -4.40 11.41 -10.03
N SER A 129 -3.15 10.95 -9.93
CA SER A 129 -2.85 9.51 -9.86
C SER A 129 -3.41 8.85 -8.61
N ASP A 130 -3.35 9.53 -7.46
CA ASP A 130 -3.86 8.99 -6.19
C ASP A 130 -5.40 8.91 -6.20
N HIS A 131 -6.07 9.89 -6.80
CA HIS A 131 -7.54 9.82 -7.00
C HIS A 131 -7.93 8.59 -7.82
N ILE A 132 -7.24 8.36 -8.94
CA ILE A 132 -7.52 7.22 -9.83
C ILE A 132 -7.25 5.90 -9.08
N ASP A 133 -6.10 5.80 -8.42
CA ASP A 133 -5.71 4.57 -7.73
C ASP A 133 -6.64 4.26 -6.55
N PHE A 134 -7.09 5.28 -5.81
CA PHE A 134 -8.05 5.11 -4.71
C PHE A 134 -9.40 4.56 -5.18
N VAL A 135 -9.99 5.14 -6.23
CA VAL A 135 -11.28 4.68 -6.79
C VAL A 135 -11.16 3.27 -7.37
N LEU A 136 -10.04 2.95 -8.01
CA LEU A 136 -9.75 1.60 -8.49
C LEU A 136 -9.64 0.59 -7.35
N LEU A 137 -8.94 0.95 -6.26
CA LEU A 137 -8.82 0.09 -5.08
C LEU A 137 -10.17 -0.14 -4.40
N LEU A 138 -11.02 0.89 -4.30
CA LEU A 138 -12.39 0.75 -3.78
C LEU A 138 -13.22 -0.21 -4.63
N SER A 139 -13.16 -0.05 -5.96
CA SER A 139 -13.89 -0.91 -6.90
C SER A 139 -13.43 -2.37 -6.76
N LEU A 140 -12.12 -2.58 -6.69
CA LEU A 140 -11.52 -3.90 -6.56
C LEU A 140 -11.81 -4.55 -5.20
N ALA A 141 -11.77 -3.77 -4.12
CA ALA A 141 -12.11 -4.26 -2.79
C ALA A 141 -13.57 -4.73 -2.76
N ARG A 142 -14.49 -3.96 -3.36
CA ARG A 142 -15.90 -4.35 -3.51
C ARG A 142 -16.04 -5.63 -4.34
N GLU A 143 -15.41 -5.69 -5.52
CA GLU A 143 -15.48 -6.87 -6.41
C GLU A 143 -14.98 -8.14 -5.73
N ARG A 144 -13.93 -8.02 -4.90
CA ARG A 144 -13.35 -9.14 -4.14
C ARG A 144 -14.04 -9.40 -2.80
N ALA A 145 -15.11 -8.65 -2.50
CA ALA A 145 -15.77 -8.65 -1.19
C ALA A 145 -14.81 -8.46 -0.01
N ALA A 146 -13.69 -7.75 -0.24
CA ALA A 146 -12.73 -7.40 0.78
C ALA A 146 -13.27 -6.24 1.62
N LYS A 147 -13.45 -6.47 2.92
CA LYS A 147 -13.93 -5.46 3.86
C LYS A 147 -12.78 -4.73 4.51
N LEU A 148 -13.00 -3.46 4.82
CA LEU A 148 -12.07 -2.73 5.68
C LEU A 148 -12.05 -3.38 7.07
N PRO A 149 -10.86 -3.48 7.71
CA PRO A 149 -10.80 -3.85 9.11
C PRO A 149 -11.46 -2.76 9.96
N HIS A 150 -11.59 -3.02 11.26
CA HIS A 150 -12.01 -1.95 12.17
C HIS A 150 -11.02 -0.79 12.09
N LEU A 151 -11.53 0.39 11.72
CA LEU A 151 -10.75 1.62 11.60
C LEU A 151 -10.89 2.44 12.87
N GLY A 152 -9.78 3.00 13.34
CA GLY A 152 -9.83 4.04 14.38
C GLY A 152 -10.48 5.32 13.84
N GLU A 153 -10.84 6.24 14.75
CA GLU A 153 -11.51 7.50 14.39
C GLU A 153 -10.70 8.35 13.38
N GLU A 154 -9.38 8.48 13.59
CA GLU A 154 -8.50 9.19 12.66
C GLU A 154 -8.42 8.50 11.29
N GLU A 155 -8.29 7.16 11.27
CA GLU A 155 -8.23 6.39 10.03
C GLU A 155 -9.54 6.48 9.25
N LEU A 156 -10.67 6.43 9.93
CA LEU A 156 -11.98 6.58 9.33
C LEU A 156 -12.21 8.01 8.80
N GLY A 157 -11.74 9.03 9.53
CA GLY A 157 -11.76 10.41 9.07
C GLY A 157 -11.01 10.59 7.74
N LEU A 158 -9.79 10.05 7.65
CA LEU A 158 -8.98 10.08 6.41
C LEU A 158 -9.67 9.34 5.25
N MET A 159 -10.31 8.20 5.52
CA MET A 159 -11.05 7.46 4.49
C MET A 159 -12.25 8.25 3.97
N ILE A 160 -12.97 8.95 4.84
CA ILE A 160 -14.12 9.78 4.46
C ILE A 160 -13.64 10.99 3.65
N GLU A 161 -12.60 11.69 4.11
CA GLU A 161 -12.02 12.82 3.39
C GLU A 161 -11.51 12.41 1.99
N ALA A 162 -10.87 11.24 1.88
CA ALA A 162 -10.46 10.68 0.59
C ALA A 162 -11.65 10.43 -0.36
N VAL A 163 -12.79 9.97 0.17
CA VAL A 163 -14.03 9.80 -0.60
C VAL A 163 -14.60 11.16 -1.03
N GLU A 164 -14.63 12.13 -0.12
CA GLU A 164 -15.08 13.50 -0.38
C GLU A 164 -14.23 14.17 -1.48
N MET A 165 -12.91 13.98 -1.45
CA MET A 165 -12.01 14.46 -2.50
C MET A 165 -12.30 13.83 -3.88
N CYS A 166 -12.96 12.68 -3.92
CA CYS A 166 -13.38 11.99 -5.13
C CYS A 166 -14.83 12.29 -5.54
N GLU A 167 -15.54 13.23 -4.89
CA GLU A 167 -16.98 13.57 -5.05
C GLU A 167 -17.41 14.16 -6.42
N GLY A 168 -16.76 13.74 -7.51
CA GLY A 168 -17.29 13.90 -8.86
C GLY A 168 -18.38 12.88 -9.25
N SER A 169 -18.55 11.77 -8.51
CA SER A 169 -19.52 10.73 -8.85
C SER A 169 -20.15 10.06 -7.63
N ARG A 170 -21.50 10.03 -7.55
CA ARG A 170 -22.31 9.31 -6.53
C ARG A 170 -21.97 7.82 -6.39
N ASP A 171 -21.19 7.28 -7.32
CA ASP A 171 -20.76 5.89 -7.32
C ASP A 171 -19.67 5.62 -6.27
N THR A 172 -18.81 6.60 -5.96
CA THR A 172 -17.71 6.44 -4.98
C THR A 172 -18.22 6.21 -3.56
N ASP A 173 -19.24 6.97 -3.13
CA ASP A 173 -19.86 6.80 -1.80
C ASP A 173 -20.41 5.39 -1.61
N LYS A 174 -21.05 4.87 -2.65
CA LYS A 174 -21.63 3.53 -2.66
C LYS A 174 -20.54 2.47 -2.62
N LEU A 175 -19.47 2.63 -3.41
CA LEU A 175 -18.31 1.74 -3.36
C LEU A 175 -17.70 1.72 -1.97
N PHE A 176 -17.52 2.89 -1.35
CA PHE A 176 -16.97 3.00 -0.01
C PHE A 176 -17.86 2.32 1.03
N MET A 177 -19.18 2.54 1.01
CA MET A 177 -20.10 1.86 1.92
C MET A 177 -20.10 0.34 1.74
N ASP A 178 -20.05 -0.14 0.48
CA ASP A 178 -19.96 -1.57 0.18
C ASP A 178 -18.66 -2.19 0.72
N VAL A 179 -17.59 -1.43 0.88
CA VAL A 179 -16.28 -1.90 1.38
C VAL A 179 -16.15 -1.72 2.90
N LEU A 180 -16.64 -0.61 3.46
CA LEU A 180 -16.62 -0.29 4.89
C LEU A 180 -17.56 -1.19 5.70
N GLY A 181 -18.79 -1.40 5.21
CA GLY A 181 -19.81 -2.11 5.96
C GLY A 181 -20.27 -1.35 7.22
N LEU A 182 -20.52 -2.09 8.31
CA LEU A 182 -20.88 -1.53 9.62
C LEU A 182 -19.63 -0.99 10.31
N PHE A 183 -19.70 0.24 10.83
CA PHE A 183 -18.60 0.84 11.59
C PHE A 183 -19.09 1.45 12.90
N GLU A 184 -18.17 1.70 13.83
CA GLU A 184 -18.44 2.25 15.15
C GLU A 184 -17.62 3.52 15.37
N LEU A 185 -18.27 4.58 15.84
CA LEU A 185 -17.67 5.88 16.13
C LEU A 185 -18.25 6.40 17.45
N GLY A 186 -17.40 6.80 18.40
CA GLY A 186 -17.84 7.30 19.70
C GLY A 186 -18.73 6.32 20.51
N GLY A 187 -18.61 5.01 20.27
CA GLY A 187 -19.44 3.98 20.89
C GLY A 187 -20.82 3.76 20.23
N ALA A 188 -21.12 4.45 19.13
CA ALA A 188 -22.33 4.28 18.35
C ALA A 188 -22.04 3.52 17.04
N ARG A 189 -22.90 2.56 16.70
CA ARG A 189 -22.82 1.80 15.45
C ARG A 189 -23.61 2.48 14.35
N TYR A 190 -23.00 2.56 13.17
CA TYR A 190 -23.58 3.19 11.99
C TYR A 190 -23.60 2.21 10.81
N GLU A 191 -24.73 2.21 10.11
CA GLU A 191 -24.91 1.44 8.87
C GLU A 191 -24.63 2.27 7.63
N ASN A 192 -24.42 3.58 7.79
CA ASN A 192 -24.23 4.53 6.71
C ASN A 192 -23.45 5.77 7.18
N TRP A 193 -22.33 6.11 6.52
CA TRP A 193 -21.53 7.28 6.87
C TRP A 193 -22.24 8.60 6.60
N ILE A 194 -23.20 8.65 5.68
CA ILE A 194 -24.06 9.82 5.44
C ILE A 194 -24.91 10.10 6.68
N VAL A 195 -25.42 9.06 7.36
CA VAL A 195 -26.19 9.21 8.61
C VAL A 195 -25.31 9.76 9.73
N TRP A 196 -24.05 9.32 9.80
CA TRP A 196 -23.06 9.90 10.70
C TRP A 196 -22.74 11.36 10.35
N ALA A 197 -22.44 11.68 9.08
CA ALA A 197 -22.12 13.03 8.63
C ALA A 197 -23.29 14.01 8.88
N GLN A 198 -24.53 13.53 8.78
CA GLN A 198 -25.72 14.29 9.18
C GLN A 198 -25.80 14.49 10.70
N SER A 199 -25.38 13.52 11.51
CA SER A 199 -25.35 13.66 12.98
C SER A 199 -24.34 14.69 13.48
N LEU A 200 -23.24 14.92 12.74
CA LEU A 200 -22.27 15.97 13.04
C LEU A 200 -22.77 17.38 12.69
N LYS A 201 -23.64 17.52 11.68
CA LYS A 201 -24.24 18.81 11.29
C LYS A 201 -25.34 19.32 12.25
N VAL A 202 -25.63 18.57 13.31
CA VAL A 202 -26.65 18.91 14.32
C VAL A 202 -26.03 19.61 15.55
N PHE A 203 -24.69 19.76 15.60
CA PHE A 203 -23.97 20.50 16.64
C PHE A 203 -23.29 21.76 16.11
#